data_AF-K1TTP4-F1
#
_entry.id   AF-K1TTP4-F1
#
_cell.length_a   1.000
_cell.length_b   1.000
_cell.length_c   1.000
_cell.angle_alpha   90.00
_cell.angle_beta   90.00
_cell.angle_gamma   90.00
#
_symmetry.space_group_name_H-M   'P 1'
#
loop_
_entity.id
_entity.type
_entity.pdbx_description
1 polymer ?
#
loop_
_entity_poly.entity_id
_entity_poly.type
_entity_poly.pdbx_seq_one_letter_code
_entity_poly.pdbx_strand_id
1 'polypeptide(L)'
;MSTGKAFRAALTEKYSKLAAEAKTHSNPENYIHSKYFDKSSEYYETNLTDTERRIAYNYEMQMCRTGKINGVNYQDSLFRGIEVDGDSVDSDKIQFERALVNSQISNILKQAGVDTSSITKDCTFYCRSIQLRDNGRWRG
;
A
#
# COMPACT_ATOMS: atom_id res chain seq x y z
N MET A 1 -1.03 -0.77 -14.23
CA MET A 1 -1.21 -1.91 -13.29
C MET A 1 -1.97 -1.36 -12.09
N SER A 2 -3.15 -1.88 -11.72
CA SER A 2 -3.96 -1.25 -10.65
C SER A 2 -3.31 -1.43 -9.28
N THR A 3 -3.40 -0.44 -8.38
CA THR A 3 -2.70 -0.44 -7.08
C THR A 3 -3.17 -1.57 -6.16
N GLY A 4 -4.45 -1.96 -6.22
CA GLY A 4 -4.94 -3.18 -5.57
C GLY A 4 -4.25 -4.47 -6.05
N LYS A 5 -3.78 -4.52 -7.31
CA LYS A 5 -2.94 -5.63 -7.80
C LYS A 5 -1.54 -5.59 -7.17
N ALA A 6 -0.98 -4.41 -6.93
CA ALA A 6 0.32 -4.25 -6.28
C ALA A 6 0.26 -4.63 -4.79
N PHE A 7 -0.74 -4.15 -4.05
CA PHE A 7 -0.94 -4.55 -2.64
C PHE A 7 -1.24 -6.04 -2.50
N ARG A 8 -2.07 -6.60 -3.39
CA ARG A 8 -2.31 -8.04 -3.42
C ARG A 8 -1.03 -8.82 -3.76
N ALA A 9 -0.20 -8.33 -4.67
CA ALA A 9 1.08 -8.95 -4.97
C ALA A 9 2.03 -8.91 -3.77
N ALA A 10 2.10 -7.79 -3.05
CA ALA A 10 2.92 -7.65 -1.85
C ALA A 10 2.46 -8.59 -0.72
N LEU A 11 1.15 -8.70 -0.47
CA LEU A 11 0.59 -9.69 0.46
C LEU A 11 0.91 -11.11 -0.01
N THR A 12 0.68 -11.41 -1.29
CA THR A 12 0.96 -12.73 -1.87
C THR A 12 2.44 -13.09 -1.69
N GLU A 13 3.35 -12.16 -1.93
CA GLU A 13 4.79 -12.38 -1.76
C GLU A 13 5.15 -12.66 -0.30
N LYS A 14 4.73 -11.79 0.63
CA LYS A 14 4.96 -11.95 2.07
C LYS A 14 4.48 -13.32 2.55
N TYR A 15 3.21 -13.63 2.32
CA TYR A 15 2.59 -14.84 2.86
C TYR A 15 2.97 -16.10 2.09
N SER A 16 3.43 -16.02 0.84
CA SER A 16 3.99 -17.19 0.14
C SER A 16 5.29 -17.65 0.79
N LYS A 17 6.15 -16.72 1.23
CA LYS A 17 7.38 -17.05 1.96
C LYS A 17 7.07 -17.67 3.32
N LEU A 18 6.16 -17.06 4.08
CA LEU A 18 5.73 -17.58 5.39
C LEU A 18 5.06 -18.95 5.29
N ALA A 19 4.20 -19.15 4.30
CA ALA A 19 3.57 -20.45 4.05
C ALA A 19 4.57 -21.51 3.59
N ALA A 20 5.61 -21.14 2.85
CA ALA A 20 6.69 -22.06 2.49
C ALA A 20 7.50 -22.50 3.72
N GLU A 21 7.81 -21.58 4.62
CA GLU A 21 8.43 -21.88 5.92
C GLU A 21 7.55 -22.81 6.75
N ALA A 22 6.26 -22.47 6.94
CA ALA A 22 5.31 -23.28 7.68
C ALA A 22 5.24 -24.73 7.17
N LYS A 23 5.33 -24.92 5.84
CA LYS A 23 5.31 -26.25 5.19
C LYS A 23 6.56 -27.09 5.44
N THR A 24 7.64 -26.52 5.97
CA THR A 24 8.82 -27.28 6.41
C THR A 24 8.61 -27.96 7.76
N HIS A 25 7.62 -27.52 8.54
CA HIS A 25 7.27 -28.13 9.82
C HIS A 25 6.33 -29.33 9.64
N SER A 26 6.43 -30.30 10.55
CA SER A 26 5.63 -31.54 10.51
C SER A 26 4.11 -31.31 10.54
N ASN A 27 3.67 -30.23 11.18
CA ASN A 27 2.27 -29.79 11.17
C ASN A 27 2.20 -28.27 10.91
N PRO A 28 2.08 -27.86 9.64
CA PRO A 28 2.08 -26.45 9.25
C PRO A 28 0.96 -25.64 9.92
N GLU A 29 -0.23 -26.22 10.08
CA GLU A 29 -1.37 -25.51 10.66
C GLU A 29 -1.18 -25.25 12.16
N ASN A 30 -0.65 -26.23 12.88
CA ASN A 30 -0.33 -26.07 14.29
C ASN A 30 0.82 -25.09 14.49
N TYR A 31 1.86 -25.14 13.64
CA TYR A 31 2.94 -24.15 13.65
C TYR A 31 2.39 -22.73 13.47
N ILE A 32 1.55 -22.50 12.46
CA ILE A 32 0.92 -21.18 12.21
C ILE A 32 0.07 -20.76 13.41
N HIS A 33 -0.71 -21.68 13.99
CA HIS A 33 -1.52 -21.39 15.17
C HIS A 33 -0.65 -20.97 16.37
N SER A 34 0.40 -21.73 16.67
CA SER A 34 1.32 -21.42 17.78
C SER A 34 2.02 -20.08 17.59
N LYS A 35 2.53 -19.81 16.38
CA LYS A 35 3.15 -18.53 16.00
C LYS A 35 2.27 -17.31 16.31
N TYR A 36 0.96 -17.42 16.11
CA TYR A 36 0.06 -16.28 16.30
C TYR A 36 -0.67 -16.27 17.64
N PHE A 37 -0.98 -17.40 18.26
CA PHE A 37 -1.86 -17.46 19.44
C PHE A 37 -1.26 -18.10 20.68
N ASP A 38 -0.14 -18.82 20.57
CA ASP A 38 0.50 -19.46 21.72
C ASP A 38 1.67 -18.62 22.23
N LYS A 39 1.42 -17.83 23.29
CA LYS A 39 2.44 -16.97 23.91
C LYS A 39 3.64 -17.73 24.50
N SER A 40 3.50 -19.04 24.71
CA SER A 40 4.58 -19.90 25.20
C SER A 40 5.44 -20.49 24.10
N SER A 41 5.01 -20.35 22.83
CA SER A 41 5.76 -20.84 21.68
C SER A 41 7.01 -20.01 21.42
N GLU A 42 8.11 -20.68 21.08
CA GLU A 42 9.34 -20.03 20.59
C GLU A 42 9.12 -19.25 19.28
N TYR A 43 8.06 -19.59 18.53
CA TYR A 43 7.68 -18.94 17.28
C TYR A 43 6.71 -17.78 17.49
N TYR A 44 6.31 -17.47 18.72
CA TYR A 44 5.28 -16.47 18.98
C TYR A 44 5.68 -15.08 18.47
N GLU A 45 4.91 -14.56 17.53
CA GLU A 45 5.13 -13.21 17.00
C GLU A 45 4.65 -12.17 18.00
N THR A 46 5.58 -11.38 18.54
CA THR A 46 5.32 -10.38 19.58
C THR A 46 5.00 -9.00 19.00
N ASN A 47 5.44 -8.70 17.79
CA ASN A 47 5.34 -7.37 17.18
C ASN A 47 4.05 -7.20 16.35
N LEU A 48 2.90 -7.64 16.89
CA LEU A 48 1.58 -7.51 16.26
C LEU A 48 0.51 -7.09 17.27
N THR A 49 -0.32 -6.12 16.88
CA THR A 49 -1.59 -5.85 17.57
C THR A 49 -2.55 -7.02 17.39
N ASP A 50 -3.60 -7.10 18.22
CA ASP A 50 -4.59 -8.18 18.14
C ASP A 50 -5.29 -8.24 16.77
N THR A 51 -5.56 -7.09 16.15
CA THR A 51 -6.16 -7.01 14.81
C THR A 51 -5.21 -7.56 13.75
N GLU A 52 -3.96 -7.11 13.74
CA GLU A 52 -2.96 -7.54 12.76
C GLU A 52 -2.62 -9.02 12.92
N ARG A 53 -2.58 -9.52 14.15
CA ARG A 53 -2.38 -10.93 14.48
C ARG A 53 -3.45 -11.80 13.84
N ARG A 54 -4.73 -11.41 13.98
CA ARG A 54 -5.85 -12.12 13.36
C ARG A 54 -5.77 -12.09 11.83
N ILE A 55 -5.40 -10.94 11.26
CA ILE A 55 -5.25 -10.78 9.81
C ILE A 55 -4.11 -11.66 9.28
N ALA A 56 -2.95 -11.61 9.94
CA ALA A 56 -1.76 -12.36 9.54
C ALA A 56 -1.97 -13.87 9.64
N TYR A 57 -2.58 -14.34 10.74
CA TYR A 57 -3.00 -15.74 10.87
C TYR A 57 -3.90 -16.17 9.71
N ASN A 58 -4.94 -15.38 9.41
CA ASN A 58 -5.89 -15.72 8.35
C ASN A 58 -5.22 -15.79 6.97
N TYR A 59 -4.29 -14.89 6.67
CA TYR A 59 -3.58 -14.88 5.39
C TYR A 59 -2.53 -15.98 5.28
N GLU A 60 -1.75 -16.25 6.32
CA GLU A 60 -0.78 -17.34 6.31
C GLU A 60 -1.50 -18.70 6.21
N MET A 61 -2.60 -18.88 6.94
CA MET A 61 -3.44 -20.09 6.88
C MET A 61 -4.07 -20.28 5.49
N GLN A 62 -4.62 -19.21 4.89
CA GLN A 62 -5.18 -19.26 3.53
C GLN A 62 -4.12 -19.62 2.49
N MET A 63 -2.95 -18.98 2.58
CA MET A 63 -1.84 -19.25 1.67
C MET A 63 -1.31 -20.68 1.85
N CYS A 64 -1.18 -21.14 3.09
CA CYS A 64 -0.74 -22.49 3.40
C CYS A 64 -1.68 -23.55 2.81
N ARG A 65 -3.00 -23.39 3.01
CA ARG A 65 -4.04 -24.35 2.57
C ARG A 65 -4.35 -24.27 1.07
N THR A 66 -4.44 -23.07 0.51
CA THR A 66 -5.03 -22.85 -0.81
C THR A 66 -4.07 -22.23 -1.83
N GLY A 67 -2.89 -21.78 -1.39
CA GLY A 67 -1.91 -21.12 -2.26
C GLY A 67 -2.34 -19.75 -2.76
N LYS A 68 -3.40 -19.16 -2.18
CA LYS A 68 -3.89 -17.83 -2.57
C LYS A 68 -4.44 -17.06 -1.38
N ILE A 69 -4.36 -15.73 -1.49
CA ILE A 69 -5.02 -14.79 -0.59
C ILE A 69 -6.26 -14.22 -1.25
N ASN A 70 -7.35 -14.14 -0.47
CA ASN A 70 -8.59 -13.48 -0.87
C ASN A 70 -8.64 -12.05 -0.36
N GLY A 71 -8.70 -11.08 -1.28
CA GLY A 71 -8.80 -9.65 -0.97
C GLY A 71 -7.51 -9.02 -0.44
N VAL A 72 -7.58 -7.73 -0.15
CA VAL A 72 -6.53 -6.95 0.50
C VAL A 72 -7.13 -6.36 1.76
N ASN A 73 -6.45 -6.55 2.89
CA ASN A 73 -6.80 -5.93 4.16
C ASN A 73 -5.70 -4.94 4.52
N TYR A 74 -6.05 -3.66 4.49
CA TYR A 74 -5.12 -2.55 4.71
C TYR A 74 -4.68 -2.41 6.17
N GLN A 75 -5.33 -3.13 7.09
CA GLN A 75 -4.90 -3.25 8.48
C GLN A 75 -3.85 -4.35 8.69
N ASP A 76 -3.33 -4.99 7.62
CA ASP A 76 -2.17 -5.88 7.73
C ASP A 76 -0.93 -5.11 8.18
N SER A 77 -0.09 -5.75 8.99
CA SER A 77 1.14 -5.13 9.50
C SER A 77 2.10 -4.69 8.40
N LEU A 78 2.00 -5.28 7.20
CA LEU A 78 2.76 -4.88 6.01
C LEU A 78 2.50 -3.40 5.60
N PHE A 79 1.36 -2.85 5.99
CA PHE A 79 0.91 -1.52 5.58
C PHE A 79 0.92 -0.49 6.74
N ARG A 80 1.53 -0.82 7.89
CA ARG A 80 1.70 0.12 9.00
C ARG A 80 2.33 1.43 8.53
N GLY A 81 1.75 2.56 8.95
CA GLY A 81 2.25 3.89 8.63
C GLY A 81 1.91 4.37 7.21
N ILE A 82 1.18 3.57 6.42
CA ILE A 82 0.57 4.02 5.17
C ILE A 82 -0.83 4.53 5.52
N GLU A 83 -1.08 5.83 5.35
CA GLU A 83 -2.44 6.39 5.43
C GLU A 83 -3.24 5.90 4.21
N VAL A 84 -3.99 4.81 4.41
CA VAL A 84 -4.95 4.31 3.43
C VAL A 84 -6.33 4.74 3.88
N ASP A 85 -6.89 5.76 3.22
CA ASP A 85 -8.24 6.23 3.49
C ASP A 85 -9.23 5.11 3.12
N GLY A 86 -10.06 4.73 4.11
CA GLY A 86 -10.64 3.40 4.28
C GLY A 86 -11.79 3.02 3.35
N ASP A 87 -12.00 3.74 2.25
CA ASP A 87 -13.06 3.44 1.28
C ASP A 87 -12.50 3.08 -0.11
N SER A 88 -12.40 1.76 -0.30
CA SER A 88 -12.46 1.00 -1.54
C SER A 88 -11.78 1.58 -2.80
N VAL A 89 -10.60 1.02 -3.09
CA VAL A 89 -10.06 0.68 -4.44
C VAL A 89 -9.66 1.84 -5.37
N ASP A 90 -10.22 3.05 -5.24
CA ASP A 90 -9.87 4.21 -6.08
C ASP A 90 -9.01 5.27 -5.37
N SER A 91 -8.98 5.30 -4.03
CA SER A 91 -8.21 6.28 -3.26
C SER A 91 -6.71 6.20 -3.58
N ASP A 92 -6.13 5.00 -3.67
CA ASP A 92 -4.69 4.82 -3.93
C ASP A 92 -4.23 5.32 -5.31
N LYS A 93 -5.07 5.13 -6.35
CA LYS A 93 -4.82 5.66 -7.69
C LYS A 93 -4.93 7.18 -7.68
N ILE A 94 -5.97 7.71 -7.02
CA ILE A 94 -6.18 9.15 -6.87
C ILE A 94 -5.03 9.78 -6.08
N GLN A 95 -4.50 9.13 -5.04
CA GLN A 95 -3.39 9.66 -4.25
C GLN A 95 -2.06 9.63 -5.02
N PHE A 96 -1.78 8.57 -5.78
CA PHE A 96 -0.60 8.54 -6.65
C PHE A 96 -0.69 9.57 -7.79
N GLU A 97 -1.84 9.68 -8.45
CA GLU A 97 -2.08 10.70 -9.47
C GLU A 97 -2.00 12.12 -8.88
N ARG A 98 -2.53 12.35 -7.67
CA ARG A 98 -2.38 13.61 -6.93
C ARG A 98 -0.93 13.91 -6.59
N ALA A 99 -0.15 12.93 -6.14
CA ALA A 99 1.28 13.11 -5.84
C ALA A 99 2.07 13.50 -7.09
N LEU A 100 1.79 12.85 -8.23
CA LEU A 100 2.39 13.20 -9.53
C LEU A 100 2.01 14.62 -9.97
N VAL A 101 0.72 14.96 -9.92
CA VAL A 101 0.22 16.29 -10.28
C VAL A 101 0.82 17.37 -9.36
N ASN A 102 0.87 17.12 -8.04
CA ASN A 102 1.46 18.05 -7.07
C ASN A 102 2.97 18.26 -7.32
N SER A 103 3.70 17.20 -7.68
CA SER A 103 5.11 17.30 -8.04
C SER A 103 5.31 18.13 -9.32
N GLN A 104 4.49 17.89 -10.35
CA GLN A 104 4.52 18.66 -11.59
C GLN A 104 4.17 20.14 -11.35
N ILE A 105 3.14 20.43 -10.56
CA ILE A 105 2.76 21.79 -10.18
C ILE A 105 3.90 22.46 -9.41
N SER A 106 4.51 21.79 -8.43
CA SER A 106 5.66 22.33 -7.68
C SER A 106 6.83 22.70 -8.60
N ASN A 107 7.12 21.86 -9.58
CA ASN A 107 8.17 22.13 -10.56
C ASN A 107 7.83 23.33 -11.46
N ILE A 108 6.59 23.45 -11.92
CA ILE A 108 6.13 24.59 -12.72
C ILE A 108 6.23 25.90 -11.90
N LEU A 109 5.77 25.89 -10.64
CA LEU A 109 5.83 27.06 -9.76
C LEU A 109 7.26 27.50 -9.50
N LYS A 110 8.17 26.55 -9.23
CA LYS A 110 9.62 26.82 -9.07
C LYS A 110 10.22 27.41 -10.35
N GLN A 111 9.91 26.84 -11.51
CA GLN A 111 10.39 27.34 -12.80
C GLN A 111 9.86 28.75 -13.12
N ALA A 112 8.63 29.06 -12.68
CA ALA A 112 8.03 30.38 -12.81
C ALA A 112 8.51 31.39 -11.74
N GLY A 113 9.37 30.99 -10.80
CA GLY A 113 9.85 31.85 -9.72
C GLY A 113 8.80 32.21 -8.68
N VAL A 114 7.71 31.42 -8.58
CA VAL A 114 6.63 31.65 -7.61
C VAL A 114 7.09 31.22 -6.22
N ASP A 115 6.98 32.12 -5.24
CA ASP A 115 7.20 31.80 -3.84
C ASP A 115 6.05 30.96 -3.28
N THR A 116 6.35 29.69 -3.03
CA THR A 116 5.37 28.71 -2.53
C THR A 116 5.11 28.82 -1.03
N SER A 117 5.86 29.65 -0.29
CA SER A 117 5.71 29.79 1.17
C SER A 117 4.36 30.39 1.60
N SER A 118 3.72 31.12 0.69
CA SER A 118 2.42 31.77 0.90
C SER A 118 1.22 30.92 0.42
N ILE A 119 1.48 29.78 -0.22
CA ILE A 119 0.42 28.87 -0.72
C ILE A 119 -0.03 27.99 0.44
N THR A 120 -1.24 28.24 0.94
CA THR A 120 -1.85 27.42 1.98
C THR A 120 -2.59 26.22 1.38
N LYS A 121 -2.90 25.24 2.22
CA LYS A 121 -3.66 24.04 1.83
C LYS A 121 -5.07 24.33 1.26
N ASP A 122 -5.58 25.55 1.47
CA ASP A 122 -6.93 25.97 1.06
C ASP A 122 -6.90 26.76 -0.26
N CYS A 123 -5.73 26.95 -0.87
CA CYS A 123 -5.59 27.66 -2.14
C CYS A 123 -6.22 26.88 -3.31
N THR A 124 -7.01 27.57 -4.13
CA THR A 124 -7.62 27.00 -5.34
C THR A 124 -6.90 27.49 -6.60
N PHE A 125 -6.49 26.56 -7.46
CA PHE A 125 -5.86 26.86 -8.74
C PHE A 125 -6.88 26.77 -9.88
N TYR A 126 -6.92 27.78 -10.74
CA TYR A 126 -7.76 27.79 -11.94
C TYR A 126 -6.88 27.76 -13.18
N CYS A 127 -7.00 26.71 -13.99
CA CYS A 127 -6.37 26.65 -15.30
C CYS A 127 -7.31 27.30 -16.33
N ARG A 128 -6.97 28.48 -16.86
CA ARG A 128 -7.82 29.18 -17.85
C ARG A 128 -7.59 28.70 -19.29
N SER A 129 -6.37 28.28 -19.62
CA SER A 129 -6.03 27.72 -20.94
C SER A 129 -4.70 26.97 -20.85
N ILE A 130 -4.58 25.89 -21.64
CA ILE A 130 -3.34 25.09 -21.76
C ILE A 130 -2.85 25.24 -23.20
N GLN A 131 -1.63 25.76 -23.38
CA GLN A 131 -0.96 25.78 -24.67
C GLN A 131 0.17 24.75 -24.68
N LEU A 132 0.05 23.72 -25.51
CA LEU A 132 1.06 22.69 -25.65
C LEU A 132 2.15 23.18 -26.62
N ARG A 133 3.41 23.07 -26.19
CA ARG A 133 4.59 23.43 -26.99
C ARG A 133 5.27 22.15 -27.45
N ASP A 134 5.44 22.01 -28.76
CA ASP A 134 6.02 20.82 -29.38
C ASP A 134 7.21 21.26 -30.24
N ASN A 135 8.41 20.76 -29.94
CA ASN A 135 9.66 21.15 -30.61
C ASN A 135 9.85 22.68 -30.77
N GLY A 136 9.61 23.44 -29.70
CA GLY A 136 9.85 24.90 -29.67
C GLY A 136 8.78 25.77 -30.32
N ARG A 137 7.78 25.18 -31.01
CA ARG A 137 6.67 25.92 -31.64
C ARG A 137 5.40 25.79 -30.81
N TRP A 138 4.73 26.91 -30.56
CA TRP A 138 3.42 26.93 -29.89
C TRP A 138 2.37 26.39 -30.86
N ARG A 139 1.56 25.41 -30.43
CA ARG A 139 0.35 25.02 -31.16
C ARG A 139 -0.77 25.97 -30.75
N GLY A 140 -1.23 26.77 -31.71
CA GLY A 140 -2.44 27.59 -31.62
C GLY A 140 -3.65 26.82 -32.11
#